data_AF-A0A6A6QTW0-F1
#
_entry.id   AF-A0A6A6QTW0-F1
#
_cell.length_a   1.000
_cell.length_b   1.000
_cell.length_c   1.000
_cell.angle_alpha   90.00
_cell.angle_beta   90.00
_cell.angle_gamma   90.00
#
_symmetry.space_group_name_H-M   'P 1'
#
loop_
_entity.id
_entity.type
_entity.pdbx_description
1 polymer ?
#
loop_
_entity_poly.entity_id
_entity_poly.type
_entity_poly.pdbx_seq_one_letter_code
_entity_poly.pdbx_strand_id
1 'polypeptide(L)'
;MPTIGNPFTKSKKKLEADMLFQMALQREQAAAQHQQAIEVERQYRLEEAARAEQRLRRQEEDYRRQQEIAEHERRRYLEDQARAEQEHRRQQEEHQRRLAAEQAARERRWQAEQQARQEQDRLRQSEHERLLAAERERTAQLEDERREKENREQMAREREFQRRENKLKLLRMTSPESLRSLRELIRRKYELDMAIWADRRVRAPLRPHVEAKMEQADAAYMEILTIVGIWEDNSNGAWNEREWKLASEVKARLEQDGKRMWAGNPPWEEG
;
A
#
# COMPACT_ATOMS: atom_id res chain seq x y z
N MET A 1 22.71 -60.51 174.97
CA MET A 1 22.07 -61.15 173.81
C MET A 1 20.85 -60.35 173.41
N PRO A 2 20.55 -60.17 172.10
CA PRO A 2 21.45 -60.29 170.96
C PRO A 2 22.34 -59.01 170.92
N THR A 3 22.60 -58.17 169.90
CA THR A 3 22.30 -58.10 168.44
C THR A 3 23.36 -57.22 167.76
N ILE A 4 23.52 -57.29 166.42
CA ILE A 4 24.46 -56.45 165.65
C ILE A 4 23.74 -55.77 164.48
N GLY A 5 23.94 -54.46 164.28
CA GLY A 5 23.39 -53.68 163.15
C GLY A 5 24.45 -53.31 162.12
N ASN A 6 24.28 -53.73 160.87
CA ASN A 6 25.31 -53.63 159.82
C ASN A 6 25.36 -52.23 159.15
N PRO A 7 26.49 -51.48 159.24
CA PRO A 7 26.58 -50.10 158.73
C PRO A 7 26.69 -49.96 157.20
N PHE A 8 26.94 -51.04 156.44
CA PHE A 8 27.23 -50.95 154.99
C PHE A 8 26.03 -50.56 154.09
N THR A 9 24.80 -50.57 154.61
CA THR A 9 23.58 -50.46 153.79
C THR A 9 23.28 -49.05 153.26
N LYS A 10 23.81 -47.99 153.87
CA LYS A 10 23.57 -46.59 153.43
C LYS A 10 24.32 -46.21 152.15
N SER A 11 25.48 -46.81 151.89
CA SER A 11 26.25 -46.54 150.67
C SER A 11 25.56 -47.11 149.42
N LYS A 12 25.01 -48.34 149.53
CA LYS A 12 24.39 -49.03 148.39
C LYS A 12 23.19 -48.27 147.82
N LYS A 13 22.32 -47.71 148.67
CA LYS A 13 21.16 -46.92 148.22
C LYS A 13 21.56 -45.62 147.50
N LYS A 14 22.70 -45.02 147.85
CA LYS A 14 23.23 -43.87 147.11
C LYS A 14 23.75 -44.32 145.74
N LEU A 15 24.50 -45.42 145.68
CA LEU A 15 24.99 -45.98 144.41
C LEU A 15 23.84 -46.39 143.48
N GLU A 16 22.78 -47.00 144.02
CA GLU A 16 21.57 -47.36 143.27
C GLU A 16 20.83 -46.09 142.75
N ALA A 17 20.79 -45.00 143.52
CA ALA A 17 20.22 -43.73 143.09
C ALA A 17 21.09 -43.01 142.04
N ASP A 18 22.41 -42.94 142.22
CA ASP A 18 23.36 -42.34 141.27
C ASP A 18 23.37 -43.14 139.95
N MET A 19 23.25 -44.47 140.01
CA MET A 19 23.12 -45.34 138.82
C MET A 19 21.76 -45.16 138.12
N LEU A 20 20.65 -45.05 138.85
CA LEU A 20 19.34 -44.75 138.26
C LEU A 20 19.32 -43.34 137.64
N PHE A 21 20.01 -42.37 138.24
CA PHE A 21 20.18 -41.03 137.68
C PHE A 21 21.04 -41.06 136.40
N GLN A 22 22.15 -41.81 136.38
CA GLN A 22 22.92 -42.04 135.15
C GLN A 22 22.10 -42.74 134.06
N MET A 23 21.29 -43.75 134.40
CA MET A 23 20.41 -44.42 133.42
C MET A 23 19.28 -43.51 132.94
N ALA A 24 18.74 -42.63 133.78
CA ALA A 24 17.76 -41.62 133.38
C ALA A 24 18.40 -40.60 132.43
N LEU A 25 19.57 -40.05 132.80
CA LEU A 25 20.33 -39.11 131.98
C LEU A 25 20.77 -39.72 130.64
N GLN A 26 21.20 -40.99 130.61
CA GLN A 26 21.50 -41.71 129.37
C GLN A 26 20.25 -41.94 128.51
N ARG A 27 19.09 -42.22 129.11
CA ARG A 27 17.81 -42.34 128.37
C ARG A 27 17.34 -40.99 127.83
N GLU A 28 17.52 -39.92 128.57
CA GLU A 28 17.22 -38.55 128.15
C GLU A 28 18.15 -38.12 127.00
N GLN A 29 19.46 -38.37 127.12
CA GLN A 29 20.43 -38.15 126.05
C GLN A 29 20.12 -39.00 124.80
N ALA A 30 19.78 -40.28 124.96
CA ALA A 30 19.39 -41.15 123.84
C ALA A 30 18.06 -40.72 123.20
N ALA A 31 17.09 -40.25 123.99
CA ALA A 31 15.83 -39.70 123.48
C ALA A 31 16.05 -38.38 122.73
N ALA A 32 16.90 -37.49 123.24
CA ALA A 32 17.28 -36.25 122.57
C ALA A 32 18.06 -36.53 121.27
N GLN A 33 19.00 -37.48 121.27
CA GLN A 33 19.69 -37.93 120.05
C GLN A 33 18.74 -38.57 119.04
N HIS A 34 17.74 -39.34 119.49
CA HIS A 34 16.72 -39.92 118.62
C HIS A 34 15.78 -38.85 118.04
N GLN A 35 15.38 -37.85 118.82
CA GLN A 35 14.62 -36.69 118.35
C GLN A 35 15.43 -35.88 117.32
N GLN A 36 16.72 -35.59 117.60
CA GLN A 36 17.61 -34.95 116.64
C GLN A 36 17.78 -35.76 115.35
N ALA A 37 17.89 -37.09 115.44
CA ALA A 37 17.94 -37.94 114.26
C ALA A 37 16.64 -37.88 113.44
N ILE A 38 15.47 -37.87 114.09
CA ILE A 38 14.17 -37.69 113.43
C ILE A 38 14.04 -36.29 112.80
N GLU A 39 14.54 -35.25 113.45
CA GLU A 39 14.54 -33.88 112.91
C GLU A 39 15.48 -33.73 111.70
N VAL A 40 16.68 -34.30 111.77
CA VAL A 40 17.62 -34.35 110.63
C VAL A 40 17.06 -35.18 109.48
N GLU A 41 16.45 -36.34 109.73
CA GLU A 41 15.80 -37.12 108.69
C GLU A 41 14.61 -36.36 108.08
N ARG A 42 13.82 -35.66 108.89
CA ARG A 42 12.71 -34.83 108.41
C ARG A 42 13.19 -33.65 107.57
N GLN A 43 14.27 -32.99 107.97
CA GLN A 43 14.92 -31.93 107.18
C GLN A 43 15.45 -32.49 105.86
N TYR A 44 16.17 -33.63 105.88
CA TYR A 44 16.67 -34.30 104.69
C TYR A 44 15.53 -34.67 103.72
N ARG A 45 14.43 -35.26 104.21
CA ARG A 45 13.26 -35.60 103.39
C ARG A 45 12.57 -34.36 102.81
N LEU A 46 12.53 -33.24 103.55
CA LEU A 46 12.00 -31.95 103.04
C LEU A 46 12.91 -31.33 101.98
N GLU A 47 14.24 -31.38 102.16
CA GLU A 47 15.20 -30.96 101.13
C GLU A 47 15.12 -31.86 99.88
N GLU A 48 15.03 -33.18 100.04
CA GLU A 48 14.90 -34.11 98.93
C GLU A 48 13.59 -33.90 98.16
N ALA A 49 12.48 -33.65 98.86
CA ALA A 49 11.20 -33.27 98.25
C ALA A 49 11.33 -31.93 97.49
N ALA A 50 11.94 -30.90 98.07
CA ALA A 50 12.16 -29.61 97.40
C ALA A 50 13.07 -29.74 96.16
N ARG A 51 14.12 -30.58 96.23
CA ARG A 51 14.99 -30.92 95.10
C ARG A 51 14.27 -31.78 94.05
N ALA A 52 13.29 -32.60 94.43
CA ALA A 52 12.44 -33.34 93.50
C ALA A 52 11.45 -32.41 92.79
N GLU A 53 10.78 -31.51 93.52
CA GLU A 53 9.88 -30.50 92.96
C GLU A 53 10.63 -29.54 92.02
N GLN A 54 11.83 -29.08 92.40
CA GLN A 54 12.65 -28.23 91.51
C GLN A 54 13.09 -28.97 90.24
N ARG A 55 13.33 -30.29 90.30
CA ARG A 55 13.58 -31.11 89.10
C ARG A 55 12.34 -31.23 88.22
N LEU A 56 11.18 -31.48 88.81
CA LEU A 56 9.91 -31.57 88.09
C LEU A 56 9.55 -30.24 87.41
N ARG A 57 9.63 -29.10 88.12
CA ARG A 57 9.41 -27.76 87.55
C ARG A 57 10.33 -27.46 86.37
N ARG A 58 11.61 -27.86 86.43
CA ARG A 58 12.54 -27.73 85.28
C ARG A 58 12.14 -28.62 84.11
N GLN A 59 11.72 -29.86 84.35
CA GLN A 59 11.21 -30.75 83.30
C GLN A 59 9.93 -30.21 82.66
N GLU A 60 9.03 -29.61 83.43
CA GLU A 60 7.84 -28.92 82.91
C GLU A 60 8.20 -27.66 82.09
N GLU A 61 9.14 -26.84 82.56
CA GLU A 61 9.65 -25.68 81.80
C GLU A 61 10.31 -26.10 80.48
N ASP A 62 11.18 -27.10 80.50
CA ASP A 62 11.88 -27.58 79.30
C ASP A 62 10.90 -28.27 78.32
N TYR A 63 9.89 -28.99 78.82
CA TYR A 63 8.81 -29.54 78.00
C TYR A 63 7.96 -28.44 77.36
N ARG A 64 7.60 -27.39 78.10
CA ARG A 64 6.90 -26.21 77.54
C ARG A 64 7.73 -25.50 76.49
N ARG A 65 9.03 -25.28 76.72
CA ARG A 65 9.96 -24.72 75.71
C ARG A 65 10.00 -25.58 74.45
N GLN A 66 10.03 -26.92 74.58
CA GLN A 66 9.98 -27.83 73.44
C GLN A 66 8.65 -27.73 72.67
N GLN A 67 7.52 -27.59 73.37
CA GLN A 67 6.23 -27.32 72.72
C GLN A 67 6.20 -25.96 72.01
N GLU A 68 6.63 -24.89 72.66
CA GLU A 68 6.71 -23.54 72.08
C GLU A 68 7.61 -23.50 70.83
N ILE A 69 8.76 -24.18 70.86
CA ILE A 69 9.65 -24.34 69.70
C ILE A 69 8.93 -25.10 68.58
N ALA A 70 8.33 -26.26 68.87
CA ALA A 70 7.66 -27.08 67.86
C ALA A 70 6.43 -26.39 67.24
N GLU A 71 5.67 -25.62 68.01
CA GLU A 71 4.55 -24.81 67.50
C GLU A 71 5.05 -23.65 66.63
N HIS A 72 6.13 -22.97 67.02
CA HIS A 72 6.75 -21.90 66.24
C HIS A 72 7.40 -22.42 64.95
N GLU A 73 8.04 -23.59 64.96
CA GLU A 73 8.55 -24.27 63.77
C GLU A 73 7.42 -24.69 62.83
N ARG A 74 6.37 -25.32 63.36
CA ARG A 74 5.16 -25.68 62.59
C ARG A 74 4.50 -24.44 61.98
N ARG A 75 4.46 -23.33 62.73
CA ARG A 75 3.93 -22.05 62.24
C ARG A 75 4.79 -21.48 61.10
N ARG A 76 6.12 -21.47 61.24
CA ARG A 76 7.04 -21.05 60.16
C ARG A 76 6.86 -21.90 58.91
N TYR A 77 6.80 -23.23 59.06
CA TYR A 77 6.55 -24.15 57.95
C TYR A 77 5.25 -23.81 57.20
N LEU A 78 4.16 -23.53 57.92
CA LEU A 78 2.88 -23.14 57.33
C LEU A 78 2.92 -21.74 56.69
N GLU A 79 3.62 -20.77 57.28
CA GLU A 79 3.81 -19.43 56.70
C GLU A 79 4.66 -19.49 55.41
N ASP A 80 5.70 -20.32 55.38
CA ASP A 80 6.56 -20.50 54.20
C ASP A 80 5.88 -21.35 53.10
N GLN A 81 5.09 -22.37 53.46
CA GLN A 81 4.22 -23.07 52.51
C GLN A 81 3.21 -22.08 51.88
N ALA A 82 2.55 -21.25 52.68
CA ALA A 82 1.58 -20.27 52.19
C ALA A 82 2.24 -19.23 51.26
N ARG A 83 3.48 -18.82 51.54
CA ARG A 83 4.29 -17.96 50.64
C ARG A 83 4.59 -18.66 49.32
N ALA A 84 5.06 -19.91 49.35
CA ALA A 84 5.37 -20.68 48.14
C ALA A 84 4.11 -20.91 47.27
N GLU A 85 2.97 -21.24 47.89
CA GLU A 85 1.69 -21.34 47.18
C GLU A 85 1.24 -19.99 46.58
N GLN A 86 1.41 -18.88 47.31
CA GLN A 86 1.07 -17.55 46.80
C GLN A 86 1.97 -17.15 45.64
N GLU A 87 3.27 -17.43 45.72
CA GLU A 87 4.22 -17.12 44.65
C GLU A 87 3.93 -17.96 43.40
N HIS A 88 3.71 -19.27 43.55
CA HIS A 88 3.32 -20.14 42.45
C HIS A 88 2.03 -19.67 41.75
N ARG A 89 1.01 -19.23 42.51
CA ARG A 89 -0.20 -18.61 41.94
C ARG A 89 0.12 -17.32 41.17
N ARG A 90 0.98 -16.44 41.69
CA ARG A 90 1.41 -15.22 40.98
C ARG A 90 2.16 -15.55 39.68
N GLN A 91 3.04 -16.55 39.69
CA GLN A 91 3.76 -17.01 38.50
C GLN A 91 2.79 -17.58 37.45
N GLN A 92 1.77 -18.35 37.87
CA GLN A 92 0.71 -18.85 36.98
C GLN A 92 -0.14 -17.70 36.40
N GLU A 93 -0.60 -16.76 37.23
CA GLU A 93 -1.32 -15.56 36.76
C GLU A 93 -0.49 -14.74 35.77
N GLU A 94 0.80 -14.52 36.05
CA GLU A 94 1.67 -13.77 35.14
C GLU A 94 1.88 -14.51 33.82
N HIS A 95 2.07 -15.83 33.86
CA HIS A 95 2.16 -16.64 32.64
C HIS A 95 0.89 -16.57 31.80
N GLN A 96 -0.29 -16.68 32.42
CA GLN A 96 -1.58 -16.50 31.73
C GLN A 96 -1.73 -15.09 31.15
N ARG A 97 -1.35 -14.04 31.90
CA ARG A 97 -1.36 -12.64 31.40
C ARG A 97 -0.42 -12.44 30.22
N ARG A 98 0.78 -13.04 30.25
CA ARG A 98 1.75 -13.01 29.13
C ARG A 98 1.18 -13.69 27.89
N LEU A 99 0.57 -14.88 28.02
CA LEU A 99 -0.09 -15.58 26.92
C LEU A 99 -1.27 -14.79 26.32
N ALA A 100 -2.15 -14.23 27.16
CA ALA A 100 -3.28 -13.42 26.73
C ALA A 100 -2.83 -12.12 26.03
N ALA A 101 -1.77 -11.47 26.53
CA ALA A 101 -1.18 -10.30 25.90
C ALA A 101 -0.55 -10.64 24.54
N GLU A 102 0.08 -11.82 24.40
CA GLU A 102 0.63 -12.27 23.12
C GLU A 102 -0.48 -12.59 22.11
N GLN A 103 -1.55 -13.26 22.53
CA GLN A 103 -2.73 -13.53 21.70
C GLN A 103 -3.36 -12.23 21.20
N ALA A 104 -3.64 -11.27 22.09
CA ALA A 104 -4.17 -9.96 21.71
C ALA A 104 -3.20 -9.16 20.79
N ALA A 105 -1.89 -9.33 20.94
CA ALA A 105 -0.91 -8.72 20.04
C ALA A 105 -0.89 -9.39 18.65
N ARG A 106 -1.06 -10.72 18.56
CA ARG A 106 -1.21 -11.47 17.31
C ARG A 106 -2.51 -11.07 16.58
N GLU A 107 -3.62 -10.98 17.29
CA GLU A 107 -4.92 -10.55 16.74
C GLU A 107 -4.85 -9.11 16.20
N ARG A 108 -4.29 -8.16 16.95
CA ARG A 108 -4.11 -6.77 16.48
C ARG A 108 -3.24 -6.68 15.23
N ARG A 109 -2.16 -7.47 15.14
CA ARG A 109 -1.32 -7.55 13.94
C ARG A 109 -2.10 -8.09 12.74
N TRP A 110 -2.87 -9.16 12.93
CA TRP A 110 -3.71 -9.73 11.87
C TRP A 110 -4.80 -8.74 11.41
N GLN A 111 -5.49 -8.05 12.33
CA GLN A 111 -6.47 -7.02 11.99
C GLN A 111 -5.85 -5.86 11.21
N ALA A 112 -4.69 -5.35 11.64
CA ALA A 112 -3.96 -4.30 10.93
C ALA A 112 -3.49 -4.75 9.54
N GLU A 113 -3.07 -6.02 9.38
CA GLU A 113 -2.69 -6.58 8.08
C GLU A 113 -3.90 -6.71 7.15
N GLN A 114 -5.06 -7.14 7.65
CA GLN A 114 -6.30 -7.17 6.86
C GLN A 114 -6.74 -5.76 6.43
N GLN A 115 -6.63 -4.76 7.31
CA GLN A 115 -6.90 -3.36 6.97
C GLN A 115 -5.94 -2.83 5.90
N ALA A 116 -4.63 -3.04 6.06
CA ALA A 116 -3.63 -2.62 5.09
C ALA A 116 -3.81 -3.28 3.70
N ARG A 117 -4.22 -4.56 3.66
CA ARG A 117 -4.60 -5.25 2.41
C ARG A 117 -5.83 -4.61 1.77
N GLN A 118 -6.89 -4.33 2.53
CA GLN A 118 -8.10 -3.66 2.01
C GLN A 118 -7.83 -2.24 1.51
N GLU A 119 -6.94 -1.48 2.17
CA GLU A 119 -6.50 -0.16 1.70
C GLU A 119 -5.66 -0.27 0.42
N GLN A 120 -4.73 -1.22 0.35
CA GLN A 120 -3.93 -1.45 -0.86
C GLN A 120 -4.80 -1.84 -2.07
N ASP A 121 -5.81 -2.70 -1.87
CA ASP A 121 -6.71 -3.10 -2.97
C ASP A 121 -7.69 -1.98 -3.37
N ARG A 122 -8.13 -1.12 -2.44
CA ARG A 122 -8.85 0.12 -2.77
C ARG A 122 -8.00 1.10 -3.58
N LEU A 123 -6.72 1.26 -3.23
CA LEU A 123 -5.79 2.09 -3.99
C LEU A 123 -5.60 1.55 -5.42
N ARG A 124 -5.39 0.24 -5.57
CA ARG A 124 -5.30 -0.43 -6.88
C ARG A 124 -6.56 -0.25 -7.72
N GLN A 125 -7.75 -0.37 -7.11
CA GLN A 125 -9.03 -0.13 -7.78
C GLN A 125 -9.12 1.32 -8.28
N SER A 126 -8.80 2.30 -7.43
CA SER A 126 -8.81 3.71 -7.81
C SER A 126 -7.78 4.06 -8.90
N GLU A 127 -6.58 3.47 -8.85
CA GLU A 127 -5.58 3.62 -9.93
C GLU A 127 -6.07 3.00 -11.25
N HIS A 128 -6.69 1.83 -11.21
CA HIS A 128 -7.26 1.18 -12.40
C HIS A 128 -8.42 1.99 -13.00
N GLU A 129 -9.33 2.51 -12.17
CA GLU A 129 -10.41 3.41 -12.61
C GLU A 129 -9.86 4.69 -13.25
N ARG A 130 -8.81 5.29 -12.69
CA ARG A 130 -8.15 6.48 -13.26
C ARG A 130 -7.47 6.19 -14.59
N LEU A 131 -6.87 5.01 -14.76
CA LEU A 131 -6.29 4.59 -16.04
C LEU A 131 -7.38 4.39 -17.10
N LEU A 132 -8.49 3.70 -16.77
CA LEU A 132 -9.64 3.52 -17.67
C LEU A 132 -10.32 4.84 -18.03
N ALA A 133 -10.38 5.81 -17.11
CA ALA A 133 -10.90 7.15 -17.38
C ALA A 133 -10.00 7.91 -18.37
N ALA A 134 -8.68 7.90 -18.16
CA ALA A 134 -7.71 8.55 -19.05
C ALA A 134 -7.63 7.87 -20.43
N GLU A 135 -7.85 6.56 -20.52
CA GLU A 135 -7.97 5.84 -21.80
C GLU A 135 -9.21 6.28 -22.58
N ARG A 136 -10.38 6.33 -21.90
CA ARG A 136 -11.63 6.83 -22.50
C ARG A 136 -11.51 8.27 -22.98
N GLU A 137 -10.88 9.13 -22.20
CA GLU A 137 -10.64 10.53 -22.57
C GLU A 137 -9.78 10.63 -23.84
N ARG A 138 -8.69 9.85 -23.93
CA ARG A 138 -7.85 9.79 -25.14
C ARG A 138 -8.62 9.26 -26.35
N THR A 139 -9.47 8.24 -26.20
CA THR A 139 -10.30 7.75 -27.32
C THR A 139 -11.31 8.80 -27.80
N ALA A 140 -11.91 9.58 -26.88
CA ALA A 140 -12.82 10.66 -27.24
C ALA A 140 -12.09 11.80 -27.97
N GLN A 141 -10.92 12.22 -27.48
CA GLN A 141 -10.07 13.21 -28.14
C GLN A 141 -9.69 12.79 -29.57
N LEU A 142 -9.30 11.53 -29.78
CA LEU A 142 -8.97 11.00 -31.11
C LEU A 142 -10.20 10.89 -32.04
N GLU A 143 -11.39 10.60 -31.51
CA GLU A 143 -12.62 10.65 -32.31
C GLU A 143 -12.99 12.09 -32.71
N ASP A 144 -12.88 13.06 -31.80
CA ASP A 144 -13.21 14.45 -32.10
C ASP A 144 -12.18 15.12 -33.02
N GLU A 145 -10.88 14.85 -32.87
CA GLU A 145 -9.85 15.24 -33.86
C GLU A 145 -10.14 14.65 -35.24
N ARG A 146 -10.59 13.38 -35.30
CA ARG A 146 -10.96 12.73 -36.56
C ARG A 146 -12.20 13.38 -37.18
N ARG A 147 -13.25 13.63 -36.40
CA ARG A 147 -14.48 14.33 -36.86
C ARG A 147 -14.15 15.74 -37.35
N GLU A 148 -13.30 16.47 -36.64
CA GLU A 148 -12.78 17.77 -37.08
C GLU A 148 -12.04 17.66 -38.42
N LYS A 149 -11.16 16.67 -38.59
CA LYS A 149 -10.44 16.45 -39.84
C LYS A 149 -11.40 16.11 -41.00
N GLU A 150 -12.35 15.21 -40.79
CA GLU A 150 -13.35 14.84 -41.78
C GLU A 150 -14.21 16.05 -42.19
N ASN A 151 -14.66 16.88 -41.22
CA ASN A 151 -15.37 18.14 -41.48
C ASN A 151 -14.51 19.17 -42.24
N ARG A 152 -13.23 19.33 -41.88
CA ARG A 152 -12.27 20.22 -42.57
C ARG A 152 -12.03 19.77 -44.01
N GLU A 153 -11.88 18.47 -44.26
CA GLU A 153 -11.78 17.91 -45.61
C GLU A 153 -13.07 18.09 -46.42
N GLN A 154 -14.24 17.87 -45.82
CA GLN A 154 -15.53 18.06 -46.49
C GLN A 154 -15.74 19.53 -46.90
N MET A 155 -15.49 20.48 -46.00
CA MET A 155 -15.51 21.92 -46.33
C MET A 155 -14.47 22.30 -47.39
N ALA A 156 -13.30 21.67 -47.41
CA ALA A 156 -12.29 21.91 -48.45
C ALA A 156 -12.78 21.43 -49.83
N ARG A 157 -13.36 20.22 -49.91
CA ARG A 157 -13.93 19.65 -51.14
C ARG A 157 -15.11 20.49 -51.65
N GLU A 158 -15.98 20.95 -50.76
CA GLU A 158 -17.11 21.83 -51.13
C GLU A 158 -16.62 23.17 -51.68
N ARG A 159 -15.65 23.82 -51.00
CA ARG A 159 -15.03 25.06 -51.50
C ARG A 159 -14.32 24.86 -52.83
N GLU A 160 -13.71 23.71 -53.07
CA GLU A 160 -13.11 23.40 -54.37
C GLU A 160 -14.17 23.20 -55.46
N PHE A 161 -15.26 22.48 -55.15
CA PHE A 161 -16.40 22.31 -56.05
C PHE A 161 -17.01 23.66 -56.42
N GLN A 162 -17.30 24.53 -55.45
CA GLN A 162 -17.81 25.89 -55.69
C GLN A 162 -16.82 26.74 -56.51
N ARG A 163 -15.50 26.61 -56.31
CA ARG A 163 -14.48 27.26 -57.16
C ARG A 163 -14.50 26.76 -58.60
N ARG A 164 -14.61 25.44 -58.81
CA ARG A 164 -14.74 24.82 -60.15
C ARG A 164 -16.04 25.26 -60.83
N GLU A 165 -17.16 25.22 -60.13
CA GLU A 165 -18.47 25.65 -60.63
C GLU A 165 -18.49 27.15 -60.98
N ASN A 166 -17.93 28.01 -60.13
CA ASN A 166 -17.83 29.45 -60.41
C ASN A 166 -16.86 29.75 -61.56
N LYS A 167 -15.75 29.00 -61.72
CA LYS A 167 -14.90 29.09 -62.92
C LYS A 167 -15.69 28.70 -64.18
N LEU A 168 -16.48 27.62 -64.13
CA LEU A 168 -17.32 27.20 -65.24
C LEU A 168 -18.43 28.21 -65.57
N LYS A 169 -19.05 28.84 -64.56
CA LYS A 169 -20.02 29.95 -64.77
C LYS A 169 -19.35 31.15 -65.44
N LEU A 170 -18.17 31.56 -64.99
CA LEU A 170 -17.39 32.65 -65.60
C LEU A 170 -16.94 32.34 -67.04
N LEU A 171 -16.67 31.06 -67.37
CA LEU A 171 -16.36 30.63 -68.74
C LEU A 171 -17.59 30.50 -69.64
N ARG A 172 -18.76 30.13 -69.08
CA ARG A 172 -20.05 30.07 -69.77
C ARG A 172 -20.64 31.44 -70.09
N MET A 173 -20.32 32.47 -69.28
CA MET A 173 -20.67 33.84 -69.61
C MET A 173 -19.72 34.39 -70.68
N THR A 174 -20.28 34.82 -71.81
CA THR A 174 -19.56 35.40 -72.96
C THR A 174 -19.02 36.82 -72.68
N SER A 175 -18.36 37.01 -71.55
CA SER A 175 -17.78 38.29 -71.14
C SER A 175 -16.76 38.78 -72.18
N PRO A 176 -16.67 40.10 -72.44
CA PRO A 176 -15.66 40.66 -73.32
C PRO A 176 -14.23 40.25 -72.95
N GLU A 177 -13.97 39.96 -71.68
CA GLU A 177 -12.69 39.52 -71.14
C GLU A 177 -12.38 38.06 -71.50
N SER A 178 -13.36 37.16 -71.53
CA SER A 178 -13.14 35.77 -71.99
C SER A 178 -12.90 35.72 -73.50
N LEU A 179 -13.59 36.55 -74.29
CA LEU A 179 -13.33 36.72 -75.72
C LEU A 179 -11.96 37.37 -76.02
N ARG A 180 -11.48 38.30 -75.17
CA ARG A 180 -10.10 38.81 -75.25
C ARG A 180 -9.09 37.71 -74.92
N SER A 181 -9.29 36.97 -73.82
CA SER A 181 -8.40 35.87 -73.42
C SER A 181 -8.27 34.81 -74.53
N LEU A 182 -9.39 34.39 -75.12
CA LEU A 182 -9.40 33.46 -76.26
C LEU A 182 -8.65 34.01 -77.48
N ARG A 183 -8.73 35.31 -77.76
CA ARG A 183 -7.97 35.96 -78.84
C ARG A 183 -6.47 35.91 -78.59
N GLU A 184 -6.03 36.17 -77.36
CA GLU A 184 -4.60 36.09 -77.02
C GLU A 184 -4.09 34.64 -77.01
N LEU A 185 -4.89 33.67 -76.55
CA LEU A 185 -4.57 32.24 -76.69
C LEU A 185 -4.43 31.81 -78.16
N ILE A 186 -5.35 32.24 -79.05
CA ILE A 186 -5.28 31.96 -80.49
C ILE A 186 -4.02 32.57 -81.11
N ARG A 187 -3.70 33.83 -80.79
CA ARG A 187 -2.45 34.48 -81.21
C ARG A 187 -1.24 33.69 -80.73
N ARG A 188 -1.21 33.33 -79.44
CA ARG A 188 -0.10 32.59 -78.83
C ARG A 188 0.10 31.22 -79.46
N LYS A 189 -0.98 30.51 -79.82
CA LYS A 189 -0.87 29.26 -80.58
C LYS A 189 -0.24 29.50 -81.96
N TYR A 190 -0.71 30.50 -82.72
CA TYR A 190 -0.12 30.82 -84.03
C TYR A 190 1.35 31.26 -83.96
N GLU A 191 1.75 32.04 -82.94
CA GLU A 191 3.16 32.35 -82.68
C GLU A 191 4.01 31.10 -82.47
N LEU A 192 3.52 30.17 -81.64
CA LEU A 192 4.22 28.92 -81.35
C LEU A 192 4.25 28.01 -82.58
N ASP A 193 3.14 27.84 -83.30
CA ASP A 193 3.06 27.08 -84.55
C ASP A 193 4.07 27.59 -85.59
N MET A 194 4.17 28.92 -85.76
CA MET A 194 5.14 29.54 -86.67
C MET A 194 6.59 29.34 -86.20
N ALA A 195 6.85 29.42 -84.89
CA ALA A 195 8.19 29.17 -84.33
C ALA A 195 8.62 27.71 -84.50
N ILE A 196 7.73 26.76 -84.20
CA ILE A 196 7.95 25.31 -84.39
C ILE A 196 8.18 25.01 -85.89
N TRP A 197 7.40 25.63 -86.77
CA TRP A 197 7.56 25.47 -88.22
C TRP A 197 8.86 26.09 -88.77
N ALA A 198 9.33 27.21 -88.21
CA ALA A 198 10.63 27.78 -88.54
C ALA A 198 11.77 26.84 -88.09
N ASP A 199 11.67 26.28 -86.89
CA ASP A 199 12.64 25.36 -86.29
C ASP A 199 12.60 23.93 -86.88
N ARG A 200 11.76 23.64 -87.88
CA ARG A 200 11.54 22.28 -88.41
C ARG A 200 12.78 21.51 -88.91
N ARG A 201 13.89 22.22 -89.19
CA ARG A 201 15.18 21.65 -89.60
C ARG A 201 16.25 21.67 -88.48
N VAL A 202 15.84 21.77 -87.21
CA VAL A 202 16.77 21.83 -86.08
C VAL A 202 17.54 20.49 -85.90
N ARG A 203 18.81 20.58 -85.51
CA ARG A 203 19.64 19.41 -85.17
C ARG A 203 19.11 18.73 -83.90
N ALA A 204 19.22 17.40 -83.83
CA ALA A 204 18.69 16.60 -82.72
C ALA A 204 18.99 17.13 -81.29
N PRO A 205 20.20 17.62 -80.94
CA PRO A 205 20.48 18.14 -79.59
C PRO A 205 19.68 19.38 -79.17
N LEU A 206 19.02 20.07 -80.12
CA LEU A 206 18.21 21.26 -79.87
C LEU A 206 16.69 20.99 -79.94
N ARG A 207 16.27 19.77 -80.29
CA ARG A 207 14.85 19.39 -80.34
C ARG A 207 14.09 19.61 -79.02
N PRO A 208 14.67 19.38 -77.82
CA PRO A 208 13.97 19.64 -76.55
C PRO A 208 13.47 21.08 -76.37
N HIS A 209 14.13 22.08 -77.00
CA HIS A 209 13.65 23.46 -76.99
C HIS A 209 12.42 23.67 -77.90
N VAL A 210 12.29 22.88 -78.97
CA VAL A 210 11.12 22.87 -79.85
C VAL A 210 9.99 22.05 -79.22
N GLU A 211 10.31 20.91 -78.59
CA GLU A 211 9.36 20.07 -77.84
C GLU A 211 8.66 20.87 -76.74
N ALA A 212 9.40 21.72 -76.00
CA ALA A 212 8.80 22.64 -75.01
C ALA A 212 7.90 23.74 -75.64
N LYS A 213 8.09 24.10 -76.91
CA LYS A 213 7.15 24.98 -77.66
C LYS A 213 5.93 24.19 -78.12
N MET A 214 6.12 22.94 -78.54
CA MET A 214 5.06 22.03 -78.99
C MET A 214 4.10 21.72 -77.84
N GLU A 215 4.61 21.42 -76.64
CA GLU A 215 3.81 21.26 -75.43
C GLU A 215 2.99 22.53 -75.10
N GLN A 216 3.59 23.72 -75.19
CA GLN A 216 2.88 24.99 -75.01
C GLN A 216 1.80 25.23 -76.08
N ALA A 217 2.05 24.85 -77.34
CA ALA A 217 1.12 25.03 -78.45
C ALA A 217 -0.08 24.09 -78.32
N ASP A 218 0.17 22.82 -77.98
CA ASP A 218 -0.85 21.80 -77.75
C ASP A 218 -1.66 22.12 -76.49
N ALA A 219 -1.03 22.59 -75.40
CA ALA A 219 -1.73 23.06 -74.20
C ALA A 219 -2.63 24.28 -74.48
N ALA A 220 -2.12 25.30 -75.18
CA ALA A 220 -2.91 26.46 -75.58
C ALA A 220 -4.08 26.06 -76.50
N TYR A 221 -3.89 25.06 -77.37
CA TYR A 221 -4.95 24.53 -78.22
C TYR A 221 -6.02 23.78 -77.43
N MET A 222 -5.64 22.96 -76.45
CA MET A 222 -6.58 22.28 -75.56
C MET A 222 -7.36 23.30 -74.69
N GLU A 223 -6.75 24.43 -74.29
CA GLU A 223 -7.48 25.51 -73.62
C GLU A 223 -8.46 26.23 -74.56
N ILE A 224 -8.06 26.50 -75.81
CA ILE A 224 -8.96 27.03 -76.87
C ILE A 224 -10.16 26.10 -77.09
N LEU A 225 -9.93 24.79 -77.25
CA LEU A 225 -10.99 23.79 -77.39
C LEU A 225 -11.86 23.68 -76.14
N THR A 226 -11.29 23.86 -74.94
CA THR A 226 -12.07 23.86 -73.69
C THR A 226 -13.01 25.06 -73.62
N ILE A 227 -12.51 26.27 -73.93
CA ILE A 227 -13.32 27.50 -73.92
C ILE A 227 -14.45 27.44 -74.94
N VAL A 228 -14.16 26.95 -76.16
CA VAL A 228 -15.14 26.87 -77.25
C VAL A 228 -16.06 25.64 -77.11
N GLY A 229 -15.60 24.56 -76.48
CA GLY A 229 -16.44 23.44 -76.05
C GLY A 229 -17.54 23.91 -75.10
N ILE A 230 -17.20 24.77 -74.13
CA ILE A 230 -18.13 25.40 -73.18
C ILE A 230 -19.16 26.33 -73.84
N TRP A 231 -18.99 26.72 -75.11
CA TRP A 231 -20.04 27.34 -75.93
C TRP A 231 -21.08 26.28 -76.36
N GLU A 232 -21.83 25.79 -75.38
CA GLU A 232 -23.06 25.01 -75.55
C GLU A 232 -24.24 25.95 -75.84
N ASP A 233 -25.38 25.40 -76.27
CA ASP A 233 -26.55 26.08 -76.86
C ASP A 233 -26.81 27.53 -76.40
N ASN A 234 -27.16 28.39 -77.37
CA ASN A 234 -27.66 29.75 -77.14
C ASN A 234 -29.06 29.82 -76.46
N SER A 235 -29.48 28.76 -75.79
CA SER A 235 -30.68 28.69 -74.95
C SER A 235 -30.70 29.74 -73.83
N ASN A 236 -29.51 30.15 -73.36
CA ASN A 236 -29.32 31.22 -72.38
C ASN A 236 -29.41 32.64 -72.99
N GLY A 237 -29.58 32.80 -74.31
CA GLY A 237 -29.65 34.10 -74.99
C GLY A 237 -28.37 34.94 -74.91
N ALA A 238 -27.22 34.32 -74.64
CA ALA A 238 -25.94 34.99 -74.42
C ALA A 238 -25.31 35.57 -75.70
N TRP A 239 -25.84 35.21 -76.87
CA TRP A 239 -25.44 35.70 -78.20
C TRP A 239 -26.69 36.11 -78.98
N ASN A 240 -26.59 37.08 -79.90
CA ASN A 240 -27.63 37.21 -80.93
C ASN A 240 -27.49 36.13 -82.01
N GLU A 241 -28.53 35.90 -82.81
CA GLU A 241 -28.56 34.84 -83.84
C GLU A 241 -27.36 34.88 -84.81
N ARG A 242 -26.91 36.08 -85.20
CA ARG A 242 -25.78 36.27 -86.12
C ARG A 242 -24.45 35.94 -85.45
N GLU A 243 -24.28 36.35 -84.20
CA GLU A 243 -23.12 36.03 -83.38
C GLU A 243 -23.04 34.53 -83.08
N TRP A 244 -24.16 33.88 -82.73
CA TRP A 244 -24.21 32.43 -82.52
C TRP A 244 -23.85 31.66 -83.78
N LYS A 245 -24.31 32.11 -84.96
CA LYS A 245 -23.88 31.53 -86.24
C LYS A 245 -22.36 31.66 -86.45
N LEU A 246 -21.78 32.83 -86.18
CA LEU A 246 -20.32 33.01 -86.28
C LEU A 246 -19.55 32.17 -85.24
N ALA A 247 -20.05 32.07 -84.00
CA ALA A 247 -19.47 31.26 -82.94
C ALA A 247 -19.51 29.76 -83.26
N SER A 248 -20.62 29.27 -83.80
CA SER A 248 -20.76 27.86 -84.23
C SER A 248 -19.98 27.55 -85.51
N GLU A 249 -19.85 28.48 -86.47
CA GLU A 249 -18.91 28.36 -87.58
C GLU A 249 -17.45 28.29 -87.09
N VAL A 250 -17.07 29.11 -86.10
CA VAL A 250 -15.75 29.06 -85.47
C VAL A 250 -15.55 27.76 -84.69
N LYS A 251 -16.57 27.26 -83.98
CA LYS A 251 -16.54 25.99 -83.25
C LYS A 251 -16.37 24.80 -84.18
N ALA A 252 -17.19 24.68 -85.23
CA ALA A 252 -17.06 23.64 -86.24
C ALA A 252 -15.69 23.69 -86.95
N ARG A 253 -15.18 24.88 -87.29
CA ARG A 253 -13.80 25.05 -87.80
C ARG A 253 -12.73 24.80 -86.75
N LEU A 254 -13.05 24.83 -85.45
CA LEU A 254 -12.12 24.51 -84.37
C LEU A 254 -12.03 23.01 -84.12
N GLU A 255 -13.16 22.32 -84.14
CA GLU A 255 -13.32 20.88 -83.90
C GLU A 255 -13.04 20.00 -85.14
N GLN A 256 -12.97 20.58 -86.35
CA GLN A 256 -12.68 19.84 -87.59
C GLN A 256 -11.35 19.07 -87.52
N ASP A 257 -11.42 17.77 -87.87
CA ASP A 257 -10.31 16.83 -87.99
C ASP A 257 -9.20 17.27 -88.98
N GLY A 258 -8.04 16.64 -88.85
CA GLY A 258 -6.86 16.94 -89.67
C GLY A 258 -5.96 18.05 -89.10
N LYS A 259 -6.26 18.50 -87.87
CA LYS A 259 -5.46 19.49 -87.16
C LYS A 259 -4.28 18.88 -86.45
N ARG A 260 -3.14 19.56 -86.55
CA ARG A 260 -1.88 19.11 -85.98
C ARG A 260 -1.83 19.39 -84.48
N MET A 261 -1.95 18.32 -83.69
CA MET A 261 -1.30 18.21 -82.39
C MET A 261 0.18 17.91 -82.65
N TRP A 262 1.07 18.75 -82.14
CA TRP A 262 2.50 18.64 -82.42
C TRP A 262 3.14 17.45 -81.72
N ALA A 263 2.71 17.12 -80.49
CA ALA A 263 3.25 15.99 -79.72
C ALA A 263 3.09 14.62 -80.42
N GLY A 264 2.13 14.49 -81.35
CA GLY A 264 1.95 13.29 -82.18
C GLY A 264 2.37 13.43 -83.64
N ASN A 265 2.81 14.61 -84.08
CA ASN A 265 3.19 14.91 -85.47
C ASN A 265 4.30 15.98 -85.50
N PRO A 266 5.53 15.65 -85.06
CA PRO A 266 6.60 16.63 -84.94
C PRO A 266 7.10 17.11 -86.32
N PRO A 267 7.58 18.36 -86.42
CA PRO A 267 7.85 19.01 -87.71
C PRO A 267 9.06 18.44 -88.48
N TRP A 268 9.83 17.54 -87.89
CA TRP A 268 11.03 16.92 -88.49
C TRP A 268 10.79 15.50 -89.03
N GLU A 269 9.54 15.00 -89.01
CA GLU A 269 9.16 13.72 -89.63
C GLU A 269 8.60 13.89 -91.06
N GLU A 270 8.42 15.13 -91.51
CA GLU A 270 7.90 15.48 -92.84
C GLU A 270 9.00 15.93 -93.84
N GLY A 271 10.23 15.43 -93.70
CA GLY A 271 11.43 15.97 -94.37
C GLY A 271 12.37 14.94 -94.98
#